data_AF-A0A6P0RM50-F1
#
_entry.id   AF-A0A6P0RM50-F1
#
_cell.length_a   1.000
_cell.length_b   1.000
_cell.length_c   1.000
_cell.angle_alpha   90.00
_cell.angle_beta   90.00
_cell.angle_gamma   90.00
#
_symmetry.space_group_name_H-M   'P 1'
#
loop_
_entity.id
_entity.type
_entity.pdbx_description
1 polymer ?
#
loop_
_entity_poly.entity_id
_entity_poly.type
_entity_poly.pdbx_seq_one_letter_code
_entity_poly.pdbx_strand_id
1 'polypeptide(L)'
;MRTREASFLLGISRQRLLVLLAQGRVKGADKKGRFWEIPVSKSGMPVIIPARRGPKGIWHKQETKVPQMIHVNQHNIRDNIGKPPEEM
;
A
#
# COMPACT_ATOMS: atom_id res chain seq x y z
N MET A 1 -4.66 14.23 9.82
CA MET A 1 -5.05 13.80 8.46
C MET A 1 -6.19 12.78 8.51
N ARG A 2 -6.90 12.58 7.40
CA ARG A 2 -7.98 11.57 7.28
C ARG A 2 -7.47 10.25 6.70
N THR A 3 -8.28 9.20 6.78
CA THR A 3 -7.96 7.83 6.32
C THR A 3 -7.59 7.74 4.85
N ARG A 4 -8.20 8.56 3.97
CA ARG A 4 -7.89 8.58 2.53
C ARG A 4 -6.44 9.02 2.29
N GLU A 5 -6.06 10.16 2.85
CA GLU A 5 -4.72 10.75 2.73
C GLU A 5 -3.67 9.80 3.33
N ALA A 6 -3.93 9.29 4.53
CA ALA A 6 -3.04 8.35 5.19
C ALA A 6 -2.80 7.08 4.36
N SER A 7 -3.85 6.51 3.77
CA SER A 7 -3.73 5.30 2.94
C SER A 7 -2.90 5.53 1.69
N PHE A 8 -3.04 6.73 1.08
CA PHE A 8 -2.29 7.13 -0.09
C PHE A 8 -0.79 7.25 0.24
N LEU A 9 -0.45 7.97 1.31
CA LEU A 9 0.94 8.13 1.76
C LEU A 9 1.61 6.79 2.11
N LEU A 10 0.89 5.92 2.81
CA LEU A 10 1.40 4.60 3.21
C LEU A 10 1.44 3.60 2.04
N GLY A 11 0.84 3.93 0.90
CA GLY A 11 0.77 3.05 -0.26
C GLY A 11 -0.09 1.80 -0.05
N ILE A 12 -1.09 1.85 0.83
CA ILE A 12 -1.97 0.71 1.20
C ILE A 12 -3.44 0.98 0.90
N SER A 13 -4.25 -0.07 0.85
CA SER A 13 -5.70 0.09 0.73
C SER A 13 -6.29 0.74 1.99
N ARG A 14 -7.40 1.48 1.78
CA ARG A 14 -8.16 2.08 2.89
C ARG A 14 -8.66 1.02 3.87
N GLN A 15 -9.12 -0.13 3.37
CA GLN A 15 -9.55 -1.25 4.24
C GLN A 15 -8.40 -1.72 5.13
N ARG A 16 -7.19 -1.88 4.57
CA ARG A 16 -6.03 -2.31 5.34
C ARG A 16 -5.68 -1.30 6.43
N LEU A 17 -5.72 0.00 6.12
CA LEU A 17 -5.49 1.05 7.12
C LEU A 17 -6.54 1.02 8.24
N LEU A 18 -7.82 0.80 7.93
CA LEU A 18 -8.88 0.66 8.94
C LEU A 18 -8.62 -0.53 9.87
N VAL A 19 -8.15 -1.66 9.34
CA VAL A 19 -7.74 -2.80 10.17
C VAL A 19 -6.61 -2.43 11.12
N LEU A 20 -5.59 -1.70 10.64
CA LEU A 20 -4.49 -1.24 11.49
C LEU A 20 -4.95 -0.27 12.58
N LEU A 21 -5.88 0.64 12.26
CA LEU A 21 -6.48 1.57 13.22
C LEU A 21 -7.29 0.82 14.28
N ALA A 22 -8.11 -0.14 13.88
CA ALA A 22 -8.86 -0.99 14.80
C ALA A 22 -7.96 -1.83 15.72
N GLN A 23 -6.78 -2.22 15.22
CA GLN A 23 -5.75 -2.91 16.00
C GLN A 23 -4.92 -1.98 16.90
N GLY A 24 -5.16 -0.67 16.89
CA GLY A 24 -4.36 0.31 17.65
C GLY A 24 -2.93 0.47 17.14
N ARG A 25 -2.67 0.09 15.89
CA ARG A 25 -1.33 0.04 15.30
C ARG A 25 -0.92 1.31 14.56
N VAL A 26 -1.76 2.35 14.54
CA VAL A 26 -1.39 3.67 14.01
C VAL A 26 -1.13 4.58 15.19
N LYS A 27 0.12 5.03 15.35
CA LYS A 27 0.56 5.76 16.55
C LYS A 27 -0.19 7.08 16.69
N GLY A 28 -0.82 7.29 17.84
CA GLY A 28 -1.53 8.53 18.17
C GLY A 28 -2.81 8.77 17.37
N ALA A 29 -3.31 7.76 16.65
CA ALA A 29 -4.59 7.89 15.96
C ALA A 29 -5.75 7.83 16.97
N ASP A 30 -6.71 8.74 16.80
CA ASP A 30 -7.90 8.84 17.65
C ASP A 30 -9.18 8.74 16.81
N LYS A 31 -10.24 8.18 17.40
CA LYS A 31 -11.53 8.01 16.71
C LYS A 31 -12.48 9.12 17.13
N LYS A 32 -12.68 10.10 16.24
CA LYS A 32 -13.66 11.18 16.41
C LYS A 32 -14.97 10.81 15.71
N GLY A 33 -15.88 10.18 16.45
CA GLY A 33 -17.17 9.72 15.96
C GLY A 33 -17.02 8.69 14.83
N ARG A 34 -17.43 9.06 13.61
CA ARG A 34 -17.36 8.19 12.43
C ARG A 34 -15.97 8.14 11.79
N PHE A 35 -15.09 9.09 12.11
CA PHE A 35 -13.82 9.24 11.41
C PHE A 35 -12.62 9.00 12.32
N TRP A 36 -11.50 8.65 11.68
CA TRP A 36 -10.20 8.60 12.34
C TRP A 36 -9.45 9.90 12.10
N GLU A 37 -8.87 10.43 13.16
CA GLU A 37 -7.89 11.48 13.16
C GLU A 37 -6.51 10.85 13.29
N ILE A 38 -5.69 11.00 12.25
CA ILE A 38 -4.38 10.36 12.15
C ILE A 38 -3.31 11.45 12.22
N PRO A 39 -2.39 11.42 13.20
CA PRO A 39 -1.32 12.40 13.28
C PRO A 39 -0.21 12.08 12.28
N VAL A 40 0.52 13.12 11.88
CA VAL A 40 1.75 13.05 11.08
C VAL A 40 2.96 13.08 12.00
N SER A 41 4.01 12.35 11.63
CA SER A 41 5.34 12.57 12.21
C SER A 41 5.94 13.89 11.72
N LYS A 42 7.11 14.26 12.25
CA LYS A 42 7.94 15.36 11.72
C LYS A 42 8.29 15.21 10.23
N SER A 43 8.27 13.98 9.70
CA SER A 43 8.53 13.68 8.29
C SER A 43 7.26 13.69 7.43
N GLY A 44 6.11 14.11 7.97
CA GLY A 44 4.85 14.18 7.24
C GLY A 44 4.13 12.84 7.04
N MET A 45 4.62 11.76 7.64
CA MET A 45 4.12 10.40 7.41
C MET A 45 3.38 9.83 8.63
N PRO A 46 2.29 9.07 8.45
CA PRO A 46 1.70 8.28 9.53
C PRO A 46 2.69 7.21 10.00
N VAL A 47 2.73 6.97 11.32
CA VAL A 47 3.64 5.98 11.91
C VAL A 47 2.85 4.71 12.27
N ILE A 48 3.19 3.59 11.61
CA ILE A 48 2.62 2.28 11.92
C ILE A 48 3.52 1.53 12.91
N ILE A 49 2.92 1.02 13.97
CA ILE A 49 3.55 0.14 14.95
C ILE A 49 3.67 -1.26 14.34
N PRO A 50 4.88 -1.83 14.20
CA PRO A 50 5.06 -3.16 13.64
C PRO A 50 4.40 -4.24 14.51
N ALA A 51 3.98 -5.33 13.89
CA ALA A 51 3.49 -6.50 14.61
C ALA A 51 4.69 -7.25 15.20
N ARG A 52 4.44 -8.03 16.26
CA ARG A 52 5.47 -8.84 16.90
C ARG A 52 5.95 -10.00 16.03
N ARG A 53 5.09 -10.54 15.17
CA ARG A 53 5.37 -11.70 14.30
C ARG A 53 5.15 -11.34 12.83
N GLY A 54 5.82 -12.09 11.95
CA GLY A 54 5.69 -11.98 10.50
C GLY A 54 6.50 -10.84 9.89
N PRO A 55 6.44 -10.70 8.55
CA PRO A 55 7.17 -9.67 7.84
C PRO A 55 6.69 -8.27 8.25
N LYS A 56 7.65 -7.38 8.48
CA LYS A 56 7.38 -5.96 8.74
C LYS A 56 6.84 -5.33 7.47
N GLY A 57 5.80 -4.52 7.58
CA GLY A 57 5.26 -3.86 6.40
C GLY A 57 6.20 -2.76 5.91
N ILE A 58 6.43 -2.75 4.61
CA ILE A 58 7.20 -1.73 3.90
C ILE A 58 6.20 -0.61 3.57
N TRP A 59 5.80 0.17 4.58
CA TRP A 59 4.70 1.14 4.48
C TRP A 59 5.12 2.48 3.87
N HIS A 60 6.10 2.43 2.97
CA HIS A 60 6.65 3.59 2.31
C HIS A 60 6.79 3.27 0.82
N LYS A 61 5.94 3.85 -0.02
CA LYS A 61 6.27 4.01 -1.43
C LYS A 61 7.13 5.26 -1.51
N GLN A 62 8.46 5.12 -1.48
CA GLN A 62 9.24 6.18 -2.12
C GLN A 62 8.81 6.14 -3.57
N GLU A 63 8.52 7.29 -4.17
CA GLU A 63 8.45 7.33 -5.62
C GLU A 63 9.73 6.70 -6.15
N THR A 64 9.57 5.65 -6.95
CA THR A 64 10.69 4.94 -7.53
C THR A 64 11.43 5.96 -8.39
N LYS A 65 12.63 6.38 -7.96
CA LYS A 65 13.45 7.34 -8.72
C LYS A 65 13.86 6.80 -10.09
N VAL A 66 13.79 5.48 -10.23
CA VAL A 66 14.09 4.76 -11.47
C VAL A 66 12.81 4.19 -12.06
N PRO A 67 12.60 4.28 -13.38
CA PRO A 67 11.49 3.60 -14.04
C PRO A 67 11.62 2.09 -13.81
N GLN A 68 10.53 1.46 -13.35
CA GLN A 68 10.45 0.00 -13.30
C GLN A 68 10.23 -0.52 -14.72
N MET A 69 11.29 -1.02 -15.34
CA MET A 69 11.23 -1.54 -16.71
C MET A 69 10.86 -3.03 -16.65
N ILE A 70 9.69 -3.38 -17.19
CA ILE A 70 9.27 -4.77 -17.34
C ILE A 70 9.73 -5.24 -18.71
N HIS A 71 10.67 -6.17 -18.74
CA HIS A 71 11.07 -6.84 -19.98
C HIS A 71 10.05 -7.93 -20.30
N VAL A 72 9.28 -7.70 -21.37
CA VAL A 72 8.34 -8.69 -21.89
C VAL A 72 8.96 -9.42 -23.09
N ASN A 73 8.74 -10.72 -23.18
CA ASN A 73 9.14 -11.48 -24.36
C ASN A 73 8.16 -11.20 -25.51
N GLN A 74 8.51 -10.23 -26.37
CA GLN A 74 7.65 -9.84 -27.48
C GLN A 74 7.39 -10.97 -28.48
N HIS A 75 8.30 -11.93 -28.62
CA HIS A 75 8.13 -13.04 -29.54
C HIS A 75 6.97 -13.92 -29.10
N ASN A 76 6.99 -14.37 -27.84
CA ASN A 76 5.93 -15.17 -27.26
C ASN A 76 4.58 -14.44 -27.27
N ILE A 77 4.57 -13.11 -27.05
CA ILE A 77 3.34 -12.32 -27.13
C ILE A 77 2.75 -12.38 -28.54
N ARG A 78 3.57 -12.19 -29.58
CA ARG A 78 3.10 -12.24 -30.97
C ARG A 78 2.55 -13.61 -31.32
N ASP A 79 3.22 -14.68 -30.88
CA ASP A 79 2.80 -16.04 -31.18
C ASP A 79 1.51 -16.45 -30.45
N ASN A 80 1.21 -15.80 -29.32
CA ASN A 80 0.01 -16.05 -28.53
C ASN A 80 -1.18 -15.17 -28.92
N ILE A 81 -0.98 -14.15 -29.78
CA ILE A 81 -2.09 -13.33 -30.29
C ILE A 81 -3.07 -14.22 -31.08
N GLY A 82 -4.32 -14.24 -30.65
CA GLY A 82 -5.40 -14.95 -31.33
C GLY A 82 -5.52 -16.45 -30.96
N LYS A 83 -4.62 -16.99 -30.14
CA LYS A 83 -4.73 -18.36 -29.64
C LYS A 83 -5.65 -18.43 -28.42
N PRO A 84 -6.52 -19.45 -28.32
CA PRO A 84 -7.25 -19.71 -27.09
C PRO A 84 -6.27 -20.11 -25.97
N PRO A 85 -6.62 -19.90 -24.69
CA PRO A 85 -5.75 -20.24 -23.55
C PRO A 85 -5.34 -21.71 -23.48
N GLU A 86 -6.09 -22.59 -24.15
CA GLU A 86 -5.84 -24.03 -24.25
C GLU A 86 -4.69 -24.38 -25.22
N GLU A 87 -4.27 -23.43 -26.07
CA GLU A 87 -3.24 -23.59 -27.11
C GLU A 87 -2.02 -22.65 -26.95
N MET A 88 -1.93 -21.96 -25.81
CA MET A 88 -0.79 -21.12 -25.42
C MET A 88 0.31 -21.94 -24.72
#